data_AF-A0A078QT11-F1
#
_entry.id   AF-A0A078QT11-F1
#
_cell.length_a   1.000
_cell.length_b   1.000
_cell.length_c   1.000
_cell.angle_alpha   90.00
_cell.angle_beta   90.00
_cell.angle_gamma   90.00
#
_symmetry.space_group_name_H-M   'P 1'
#
loop_
_entity.id
_entity.type
_entity.pdbx_description
1 polymer ?
#
loop_
_entity_poly.entity_id
_entity_poly.type
_entity_poly.pdbx_seq_one_letter_code
_entity_poly.pdbx_strand_id
1 'polypeptide(L)'
;MKLLSVLSLSLVLSCTTLSAQKVYEISAFGLKANSSKNASPVLQKALAKIKAEYKEGEKVILRFPEGRYEFHEKGAAVREYYISNHDQTNPKKVGIALEDMKNLTLDGQGSEFVFHGRMLPVSLLRSENCLLKNFSIDFENPHIAQVKIVENDPQDGIVFEPAPWVDYRIAKDSIFEAYGEGWTMRHSWGIAFDGDTKHLVYNTSDIGCPTKGASEVAPRRIHAPGWKDARLVPGTVVAMRGWGRPTPGIFLSHDVNTTIENVKVHYAEGMGLLAQLCENITLEKFGVCLKGDADPRYFTTQADATHFSGCKGKIVSCNGLYEGMMDDAINVHGTYLKVVKRVDDRTLVGRYMHGQSWGFEWGCPGDEVQFIRSNTMELVGKQNKIISIRPYDKEQTEGAREFLITFQEPVDQVINEQSGFGIENLTWTPEVLFSGNVIRNNRARGSLFSTPRKTIVENNLFDHTSGAAILLCGDCNGWFETGACRHVIIRKNRFVNALTNLFQFTNAVISIYPEIPDLKGQQQYFHGGPEGGIVIEDNEFETFDAPILYAKSVDGLVFRNNTIKLNTEYKPFHPNRNRFWLERVTNVTIAE
;
A
#
# COMPACT_ATOMS: atom_id res chain seq x y z
N MET A 1 -12.14 63.65 46.51
CA MET A 1 -12.12 64.65 45.44
C MET A 1 -11.41 64.05 44.22
N LYS A 2 -12.16 63.87 43.13
CA LYS A 2 -11.82 63.54 41.73
C LYS A 2 -10.44 62.91 41.41
N LEU A 3 -10.43 61.59 41.16
CA LEU A 3 -9.46 60.95 40.26
C LEU A 3 -9.97 61.08 38.82
N LEU A 4 -9.14 61.59 37.91
CA LEU A 4 -9.37 61.50 36.47
C LEU A 4 -8.81 60.18 35.94
N SER A 5 -9.67 59.41 35.29
CA SER A 5 -9.37 58.25 34.46
C SER A 5 -9.00 58.70 33.04
N VAL A 6 -7.84 58.25 32.55
CA VAL A 6 -7.50 58.28 31.11
C VAL A 6 -7.55 56.85 30.62
N LEU A 7 -8.52 56.57 29.75
CA LEU A 7 -8.72 55.29 29.08
C LEU A 7 -7.90 55.31 27.77
N SER A 8 -6.85 54.50 27.69
CA SER A 8 -6.10 54.28 26.45
C SER A 8 -6.60 53.00 25.79
N LEU A 9 -7.31 53.15 24.66
CA LEU A 9 -7.84 52.06 23.84
C LEU A 9 -6.74 51.59 22.87
N SER A 10 -6.12 50.46 23.16
CA SER A 10 -5.14 49.83 22.26
C SER A 10 -5.86 48.96 21.23
N LEU A 11 -5.97 49.46 20.00
CA LEU A 11 -6.51 48.75 18.84
C LEU A 11 -5.46 47.74 18.34
N VAL A 12 -5.66 46.44 18.60
CA VAL A 12 -4.86 45.38 18.00
C VAL A 12 -5.39 45.13 16.58
N LEU A 13 -4.71 45.67 15.57
CA LEU A 13 -4.92 45.27 14.18
C LEU A 13 -4.22 43.92 13.94
N SER A 14 -5.01 42.86 13.83
CA SER A 14 -4.59 41.58 13.30
C SER A 14 -4.40 41.73 11.77
N CYS A 15 -3.16 41.98 11.33
CA CYS A 15 -2.81 41.88 9.92
C CYS A 15 -2.84 40.40 9.49
N THR A 16 -3.94 39.95 8.88
CA THR A 16 -3.93 38.75 8.06
C THR A 16 -3.15 39.06 6.79
N THR A 17 -1.92 38.55 6.68
CA THR A 17 -1.18 38.59 5.41
C THR A 17 -1.92 37.73 4.39
N LEU A 18 -2.49 38.35 3.35
CA LEU A 18 -2.89 37.60 2.15
C LEU A 18 -1.61 37.03 1.54
N SER A 19 -1.35 35.74 1.75
CA SER A 19 -0.30 35.04 0.99
C SER A 19 -0.68 35.08 -0.49
N ALA A 20 0.22 35.59 -1.33
CA ALA A 20 0.01 35.67 -2.77
C ALA A 20 -0.10 34.24 -3.33
N GLN A 21 -1.23 33.96 -4.00
CA GLN A 21 -1.46 32.70 -4.69
C GLN A 21 -1.01 32.85 -6.14
N LYS A 22 -0.05 32.03 -6.57
CA LYS A 22 0.48 32.03 -7.93
C LYS A 22 0.01 30.78 -8.66
N VAL A 23 -0.69 30.98 -9.77
CA VAL A 23 -1.20 29.90 -10.61
C VAL A 23 -0.32 29.77 -11.85
N TYR A 24 0.22 28.58 -12.07
CA TYR A 24 0.95 28.19 -13.27
C TYR A 24 0.06 27.26 -14.10
N GLU A 25 -0.54 27.82 -15.13
CA GLU A 25 -1.27 27.05 -16.14
C GLU A 25 -0.28 26.31 -17.03
N ILE A 26 -0.36 24.98 -17.08
CA ILE A 26 0.60 24.18 -17.88
C ILE A 26 0.50 24.49 -19.39
N SER A 27 -0.65 24.97 -19.84
CA SER A 27 -0.88 25.43 -21.21
C SER A 27 0.01 26.61 -21.59
N ALA A 28 0.36 27.48 -20.65
CA ALA A 28 1.30 28.58 -20.86
C ALA A 28 2.74 28.12 -21.12
N PHE A 29 3.06 26.87 -20.77
CA PHE A 29 4.33 26.22 -21.06
C PHE A 29 4.31 25.40 -22.37
N GLY A 30 3.15 25.33 -23.04
CA GLY A 30 2.97 24.63 -24.31
C GLY A 30 2.36 23.22 -24.19
N LEU A 31 1.93 22.79 -22.99
CA LEU A 31 1.19 21.54 -22.84
C LEU A 31 -0.30 21.74 -23.10
N LYS A 32 -0.77 21.20 -24.23
CA LYS A 32 -2.18 21.23 -24.63
C LYS A 32 -2.85 19.92 -24.22
N ALA A 33 -4.02 20.01 -23.62
CA ALA A 33 -4.91 18.88 -23.39
C ALA A 33 -5.20 18.11 -24.69
N ASN A 34 -5.33 16.79 -24.61
CA ASN A 34 -5.67 15.88 -25.70
C ASN A 34 -4.66 15.88 -26.87
N SER A 35 -3.43 16.32 -26.61
CA SER A 35 -2.33 16.29 -27.57
C SER A 35 -1.53 14.99 -27.43
N SER A 36 -1.22 14.32 -28.54
CA SER A 36 -0.34 13.13 -28.55
C SER A 36 1.15 13.43 -28.29
N LYS A 37 1.49 14.69 -28.03
CA LYS A 37 2.88 15.10 -27.74
C LYS A 37 3.26 14.70 -26.33
N ASN A 38 4.43 14.08 -26.21
CA ASN A 38 5.05 13.75 -24.93
C ASN A 38 5.19 14.99 -24.02
N ALA A 39 4.54 14.93 -22.86
CA ALA A 39 4.48 15.99 -21.89
C ALA A 39 5.73 16.09 -21.00
N SER A 40 6.46 14.99 -20.82
CA SER A 40 7.63 14.86 -19.95
C SER A 40 8.64 16.01 -20.10
N PRO A 41 9.22 16.30 -21.29
CA PRO A 41 10.23 17.34 -21.43
C PRO A 41 9.70 18.77 -21.20
N VAL A 42 8.43 19.03 -21.48
CA VAL A 42 7.84 20.36 -21.27
C VAL A 42 7.55 20.57 -19.80
N LEU A 43 7.01 19.55 -19.12
CA LEU A 43 6.74 19.61 -17.69
C LEU A 43 8.04 19.79 -16.89
N GLN A 44 9.13 19.11 -17.25
CA GLN A 44 10.44 19.31 -16.61
C GLN A 44 10.88 20.78 -16.68
N LYS A 45 10.72 21.43 -17.83
CA LYS A 45 11.03 22.87 -17.99
C LYS A 45 10.10 23.74 -17.16
N ALA A 46 8.81 23.39 -17.09
CA ALA A 46 7.83 24.13 -16.31
C ALA A 46 8.17 24.06 -14.81
N LEU A 47 8.42 22.87 -14.28
CA LEU A 47 8.79 22.65 -12.88
C LEU A 47 10.11 23.33 -12.51
N ALA A 48 11.11 23.29 -13.40
CA ALA A 48 12.36 24.02 -13.19
C ALA A 48 12.14 25.54 -13.07
N LYS A 49 11.27 26.11 -13.93
CA LYS A 49 10.91 27.53 -13.86
C LYS A 49 10.12 27.85 -12.58
N ILE A 50 9.14 27.02 -12.23
CA ILE A 50 8.34 27.19 -11.00
C ILE A 50 9.25 27.17 -9.78
N LYS A 51 10.17 26.20 -9.69
CA LYS A 51 11.12 26.09 -8.57
C LYS A 51 12.08 27.28 -8.50
N ALA A 52 12.52 27.81 -9.64
CA ALA A 52 13.37 29.00 -9.68
C ALA A 52 12.64 30.29 -9.27
N GLU A 53 11.32 30.36 -9.49
CA GLU A 53 10.49 31.51 -9.13
C GLU A 53 9.81 31.39 -7.76
N TYR A 54 9.81 30.20 -7.17
CA TYR A 54 9.18 29.90 -5.89
C TYR A 54 9.84 30.68 -4.75
N LYS A 55 9.01 31.30 -3.91
CA LYS A 55 9.44 31.94 -2.66
C LYS A 55 8.78 31.26 -1.48
N GLU A 56 9.53 31.13 -0.40
CA GLU A 56 9.01 30.54 0.83
C GLU A 56 7.77 31.31 1.33
N GLY A 57 6.69 30.56 1.61
CA GLY A 57 5.41 31.09 2.06
C GLY A 57 4.41 31.45 0.96
N GLU A 58 4.80 31.41 -0.33
CA GLU A 58 3.86 31.55 -1.44
C GLU A 58 3.01 30.28 -1.62
N LYS A 59 1.75 30.46 -2.01
CA LYS A 59 0.88 29.34 -2.42
C LYS A 59 1.02 29.13 -3.92
N VAL A 60 1.44 27.94 -4.34
CA VAL A 60 1.64 27.61 -5.75
C VAL A 60 0.57 26.64 -6.22
N ILE A 61 -0.14 26.98 -7.30
CA ILE A 61 -1.00 26.03 -8.02
C ILE A 61 -0.34 25.70 -9.34
N LEU A 62 -0.04 24.42 -9.56
CA LEU A 62 0.25 23.87 -10.88
C LEU A 62 -1.06 23.29 -11.44
N ARG A 63 -1.63 23.96 -12.46
CA ARG A 63 -2.94 23.59 -13.00
C ARG A 63 -2.81 22.96 -14.39
N PHE A 64 -3.45 21.81 -14.55
CA PHE A 64 -3.67 21.16 -15.84
C PHE A 64 -5.12 21.39 -16.25
N PRO A 65 -5.39 22.11 -17.35
CA PRO A 65 -6.73 22.14 -17.94
C PRO A 65 -7.20 20.74 -18.29
N GLU A 66 -8.49 20.46 -18.10
CA GLU A 66 -9.08 19.14 -18.33
C GLU A 66 -8.69 18.55 -19.70
N GLY A 67 -8.16 17.32 -19.65
CA GLY A 67 -7.98 16.46 -20.82
C GLY A 67 -6.90 15.41 -20.60
N ARG A 68 -6.55 14.71 -21.67
CA ARG A 68 -5.55 13.64 -21.65
C ARG A 68 -4.14 14.17 -21.93
N TYR A 69 -3.16 13.74 -21.15
CA TYR A 69 -1.74 14.11 -21.27
C TYR A 69 -0.85 12.86 -21.32
N GLU A 70 -0.03 12.74 -22.36
CA GLU A 70 0.89 11.61 -22.55
C GLU A 70 2.25 11.85 -21.90
N PHE A 71 2.73 10.91 -21.10
CA PHE A 71 4.07 10.92 -20.51
C PHE A 71 4.87 9.71 -20.99
N HIS A 72 6.01 9.96 -21.62
CA HIS A 72 6.97 8.91 -21.99
C HIS A 72 8.30 9.10 -21.24
N GLU A 73 9.09 8.04 -21.14
CA GLU A 73 10.38 8.04 -20.45
C GLU A 73 11.37 9.05 -21.05
N LYS A 74 11.33 9.24 -22.37
CA LYS A 74 12.22 10.17 -23.07
C LYS A 74 11.96 11.61 -22.60
N GLY A 75 12.95 12.22 -21.98
CA GLY A 75 12.85 13.60 -21.46
C GLY A 75 12.12 13.71 -20.13
N ALA A 76 11.77 12.58 -19.49
CA ALA A 76 11.29 12.55 -18.11
C ALA A 76 12.41 12.86 -17.10
N ALA A 77 12.03 13.19 -15.87
CA ALA A 77 12.98 13.27 -14.78
C ALA A 77 13.62 11.89 -14.56
N VAL A 78 14.89 11.90 -14.16
CA VAL A 78 15.62 10.71 -13.71
C VAL A 78 16.03 10.95 -12.27
N ARG A 79 15.68 10.02 -11.39
CA ARG A 79 15.86 10.17 -9.94
C ARG A 79 16.32 8.87 -9.32
N GLU A 80 17.18 8.95 -8.33
CA GLU A 80 17.51 7.82 -7.48
C GLU A 80 16.56 7.86 -6.28
N TYR A 81 15.58 6.96 -6.25
CA TYR A 81 14.61 6.85 -5.17
C TYR A 81 14.65 5.43 -4.61
N TYR A 82 14.90 5.33 -3.31
CA TYR A 82 14.70 4.11 -2.55
C TYR A 82 13.29 4.12 -1.98
N ILE A 83 12.50 3.18 -2.44
CA ILE A 83 11.04 3.18 -2.30
C ILE A 83 10.65 1.95 -1.49
N SER A 84 10.13 2.13 -0.28
CA SER A 84 9.75 1.01 0.60
C SER A 84 8.77 0.05 -0.10
N ASN A 85 8.92 -1.25 0.19
CA ASN A 85 8.13 -2.34 -0.35
C ASN A 85 8.06 -2.39 -1.91
N HIS A 86 9.04 -1.79 -2.58
CA HIS A 86 9.24 -1.82 -4.03
C HIS A 86 10.65 -2.28 -4.41
N ASP A 87 10.82 -2.61 -5.70
CA ASP A 87 12.13 -2.97 -6.23
C ASP A 87 13.07 -1.77 -6.16
N GLN A 88 14.26 -1.97 -5.58
CA GLN A 88 15.28 -0.93 -5.44
C GLN A 88 16.10 -0.70 -6.72
N THR A 89 15.47 -0.92 -7.88
CA THR A 89 16.05 -0.65 -9.19
C THR A 89 16.16 0.86 -9.41
N ASN A 90 17.38 1.38 -9.54
CA ASN A 90 17.63 2.79 -9.77
C ASN A 90 18.45 3.01 -11.06
N PRO A 91 18.29 4.18 -11.73
CA PRO A 91 17.38 5.27 -11.39
C PRO A 91 15.94 5.05 -11.89
N LYS A 92 14.97 5.74 -11.29
CA LYS A 92 13.56 5.82 -11.70
C LYS A 92 13.34 6.90 -12.77
N LYS A 93 12.46 6.64 -13.73
CA LYS A 93 11.93 7.64 -14.67
C LYS A 93 10.65 8.23 -14.08
N VAL A 94 10.59 9.55 -13.90
CA VAL A 94 9.51 10.21 -13.17
C VAL A 94 8.78 11.19 -14.08
N GLY A 95 7.46 11.03 -14.18
CA GLY A 95 6.62 11.92 -14.98
C GLY A 95 6.51 13.31 -14.38
N ILE A 96 5.91 13.38 -13.17
CA ILE A 96 5.70 14.61 -12.41
C ILE A 96 6.51 14.54 -11.12
N ALA A 97 7.72 15.11 -11.11
CA ALA A 97 8.61 15.13 -9.94
C ALA A 97 8.49 16.44 -9.15
N LEU A 98 7.78 16.41 -8.02
CA LEU A 98 7.53 17.55 -7.14
C LEU A 98 8.40 17.42 -5.88
N GLU A 99 9.33 18.35 -5.67
CA GLU A 99 10.36 18.21 -4.64
C GLU A 99 10.70 19.53 -3.98
N ASP A 100 10.82 19.55 -2.66
CA ASP A 100 11.27 20.69 -1.84
C ASP A 100 10.36 21.92 -1.93
N MET A 101 9.04 21.72 -1.83
CA MET A 101 8.07 22.82 -1.94
C MET A 101 7.10 22.85 -0.75
N LYS A 102 6.62 24.04 -0.40
CA LYS A 102 5.56 24.22 0.60
C LYS A 102 4.34 24.87 -0.03
N ASN A 103 3.15 24.54 0.46
CA ASN A 103 1.88 25.10 -0.01
C ASN A 103 1.63 24.90 -1.53
N LEU A 104 2.03 23.75 -2.06
CA LEU A 104 1.79 23.37 -3.46
C LEU A 104 0.40 22.74 -3.62
N THR A 105 -0.31 23.11 -4.68
CA THR A 105 -1.43 22.35 -5.22
C THR A 105 -1.13 21.87 -6.64
N LEU A 106 -1.17 20.56 -6.88
CA LEU A 106 -1.31 19.98 -8.22
C LEU A 106 -2.82 19.80 -8.49
N ASP A 107 -3.37 20.59 -9.40
CA ASP A 107 -4.79 20.55 -9.74
C ASP A 107 -4.98 20.09 -11.18
N GLY A 108 -5.49 18.87 -11.34
CA GLY A 108 -5.72 18.27 -12.64
C GLY A 108 -7.01 18.70 -13.34
N GLN A 109 -7.95 19.35 -12.64
CA GLN A 109 -9.24 19.76 -13.21
C GLN A 109 -10.01 18.63 -13.94
N GLY A 110 -9.85 17.37 -13.54
CA GLY A 110 -10.45 16.20 -14.19
C GLY A 110 -9.56 15.52 -15.25
N SER A 111 -8.31 15.96 -15.41
CA SER A 111 -7.39 15.44 -16.41
C SER A 111 -7.00 13.98 -16.20
N GLU A 112 -6.71 13.30 -17.31
CA GLU A 112 -6.11 11.98 -17.33
C GLU A 112 -4.62 12.09 -17.66
N PHE A 113 -3.78 11.58 -16.78
CA PHE A 113 -2.34 11.45 -17.01
C PHE A 113 -2.03 10.01 -17.43
N VAL A 114 -1.65 9.83 -18.69
CA VAL A 114 -1.35 8.51 -19.26
C VAL A 114 0.14 8.33 -19.46
N PHE A 115 0.67 7.25 -18.88
CA PHE A 115 2.09 6.92 -18.87
C PHE A 115 2.40 5.78 -19.82
N HIS A 116 3.60 5.83 -20.41
CA HIS A 116 4.11 4.84 -21.36
C HIS A 116 5.44 4.29 -20.88
N GLY A 117 5.62 2.97 -21.05
CA GLY A 117 6.78 2.25 -20.52
C GLY A 117 6.75 2.13 -19.01
N ARG A 118 7.92 2.14 -18.36
CA ARG A 118 8.04 1.92 -16.91
C ARG A 118 8.40 3.23 -16.21
N MET A 119 7.38 3.94 -15.74
CA MET A 119 7.52 5.26 -15.12
C MET A 119 6.91 5.29 -13.72
N LEU A 120 7.48 6.12 -12.85
CA LEU A 120 6.83 6.64 -11.64
C LEU A 120 5.96 7.84 -12.07
N PRO A 121 4.61 7.74 -12.04
CA PRO A 121 3.75 8.80 -12.53
C PRO A 121 3.92 10.13 -11.79
N VAL A 122 3.74 10.11 -10.46
CA VAL A 122 3.81 11.31 -9.61
C VAL A 122 4.69 11.01 -8.39
N SER A 123 5.62 11.90 -8.10
CA SER A 123 6.35 11.89 -6.84
C SER A 123 6.23 13.25 -6.14
N LEU A 124 5.98 13.23 -4.83
CA LEU A 124 6.06 14.38 -3.94
C LEU A 124 7.08 14.05 -2.85
N LEU A 125 8.09 14.89 -2.67
CA LEU A 125 9.14 14.64 -1.69
C LEU A 125 9.51 15.91 -0.92
N ARG A 126 9.84 15.73 0.36
CA ARG A 126 10.36 16.78 1.27
C ARG A 126 9.54 18.06 1.20
N SER A 127 8.22 17.91 1.18
CA SER A 127 7.27 19.00 0.94
C SER A 127 6.28 19.16 2.09
N GLU A 128 5.71 20.36 2.23
CA GLU A 128 4.85 20.70 3.37
C GLU A 128 3.54 21.35 2.93
N ASN A 129 2.41 20.94 3.51
CA ASN A 129 1.08 21.51 3.25
C ASN A 129 0.70 21.43 1.77
N CYS A 130 0.76 20.23 1.19
CA CYS A 130 0.55 19.99 -0.24
C CYS A 130 -0.80 19.34 -0.54
N LEU A 131 -1.38 19.66 -1.69
CA LEU A 131 -2.65 19.13 -2.18
C LEU A 131 -2.50 18.57 -3.60
N LEU A 132 -2.83 17.29 -3.79
CA LEU A 132 -2.95 16.67 -5.11
C LEU A 132 -4.44 16.43 -5.39
N LYS A 133 -5.00 17.00 -6.46
CA LYS A 133 -6.46 16.89 -6.68
C LYS A 133 -6.91 16.81 -8.12
N ASN A 134 -8.05 16.15 -8.31
CA ASN A 134 -8.81 16.13 -9.56
C ASN A 134 -8.02 15.63 -10.78
N PHE A 135 -7.38 14.46 -10.69
CA PHE A 135 -6.78 13.81 -11.85
C PHE A 135 -6.87 12.29 -11.75
N SER A 136 -6.69 11.62 -12.88
CA SER A 136 -6.45 10.18 -12.92
C SER A 136 -5.07 9.83 -13.46
N ILE A 137 -4.57 8.67 -13.07
CA ILE A 137 -3.32 8.07 -13.54
C ILE A 137 -3.67 6.75 -14.21
N ASP A 138 -3.18 6.53 -15.43
CA ASP A 138 -3.26 5.24 -16.10
C ASP A 138 -2.01 4.96 -16.96
N PHE A 139 -1.88 3.74 -17.44
CA PHE A 139 -0.87 3.36 -18.43
C PHE A 139 -1.55 2.88 -19.69
N GLU A 140 -1.06 3.35 -20.84
CA GLU A 140 -1.61 2.97 -22.15
C GLU A 140 -1.47 1.45 -22.38
N ASN A 141 -0.34 0.90 -21.96
CA ASN A 141 -0.02 -0.51 -22.07
C ASN A 141 0.38 -1.06 -20.69
N PRO A 142 -0.59 -1.61 -19.93
CA PRO A 142 -0.34 -2.24 -18.64
C PRO A 142 0.65 -3.41 -18.74
N HIS A 143 1.41 -3.63 -17.68
CA HIS A 143 2.41 -4.71 -17.61
C HIS A 143 1.80 -6.06 -17.17
N ILE A 144 0.58 -6.03 -16.64
CA ILE A 144 -0.27 -7.21 -16.46
C ILE A 144 -0.91 -7.55 -17.82
N ALA A 145 -0.74 -8.80 -18.27
CA ALA A 145 -1.40 -9.28 -19.49
C ALA A 145 -2.75 -9.91 -19.13
N GLN A 146 -3.84 -9.34 -19.66
CA GLN A 146 -5.16 -9.95 -19.53
C GLN A 146 -5.40 -10.96 -20.64
N VAL A 147 -5.84 -12.16 -20.30
CA VAL A 147 -6.29 -13.16 -21.27
C VAL A 147 -7.68 -13.68 -20.92
N LYS A 148 -8.47 -14.05 -21.92
CA LYS A 148 -9.74 -14.73 -21.74
C LYS A 148 -9.58 -16.20 -22.10
N ILE A 149 -10.01 -17.10 -21.22
CA ILE A 149 -10.04 -18.53 -21.48
C ILE A 149 -11.19 -18.82 -22.44
N VAL A 150 -10.90 -19.47 -23.58
CA VAL A 150 -11.93 -19.84 -24.57
C VAL A 150 -12.20 -21.33 -24.60
N GLU A 151 -11.18 -22.16 -24.34
CA GLU A 151 -11.29 -23.62 -24.25
C GLU A 151 -10.37 -24.11 -23.13
N ASN A 152 -10.77 -25.17 -22.44
CA ASN A 152 -9.99 -25.83 -21.41
C ASN A 152 -10.27 -27.33 -21.45
N ASP A 153 -9.32 -28.08 -21.99
CA ASP A 153 -9.39 -29.54 -22.06
C ASP A 153 -8.37 -30.17 -21.08
N PRO A 154 -8.77 -31.13 -20.23
CA PRO A 154 -7.86 -31.76 -19.27
C PRO A 154 -6.65 -32.48 -19.91
N GLN A 155 -6.77 -32.94 -21.15
CA GLN A 155 -5.71 -33.62 -21.90
C GLN A 155 -4.92 -32.65 -22.77
N ASP A 156 -5.61 -31.75 -23.47
CA ASP A 156 -5.00 -30.88 -24.46
C ASP A 156 -4.61 -29.49 -23.92
N GLY A 157 -5.03 -29.10 -22.73
CA GLY A 157 -4.69 -27.82 -22.09
C GLY A 157 -5.66 -26.69 -22.45
N ILE A 158 -5.19 -25.45 -22.30
CA ILE A 158 -6.02 -24.25 -22.44
C ILE A 158 -5.78 -23.56 -23.79
N VAL A 159 -6.85 -23.09 -24.42
CA VAL A 159 -6.79 -22.05 -25.45
C VAL A 159 -7.28 -20.74 -24.83
N PHE A 160 -6.51 -19.67 -25.02
CA PHE A 160 -6.84 -18.34 -24.51
C PHE A 160 -6.67 -17.24 -25.55
N GLU A 161 -7.38 -16.13 -25.34
CA GLU A 161 -7.34 -14.92 -26.17
C GLU A 161 -6.77 -13.74 -25.37
N PRO A 162 -5.60 -13.19 -25.72
CA PRO A 162 -5.10 -11.97 -25.09
C PRO A 162 -5.98 -10.77 -25.42
N ALA A 163 -6.29 -9.93 -24.42
CA ALA A 163 -7.13 -8.75 -24.59
C ALA A 163 -6.57 -7.79 -25.67
N PRO A 164 -7.40 -6.98 -26.37
CA PRO A 164 -6.98 -6.26 -27.57
C PRO A 164 -5.76 -5.33 -27.40
N TRP A 165 -5.54 -4.78 -26.21
CA TRP A 165 -4.41 -3.90 -25.87
C TRP A 165 -3.14 -4.65 -25.43
N VAL A 166 -3.19 -5.98 -25.35
CA VAL A 166 -2.02 -6.80 -25.01
C VAL A 166 -1.24 -7.09 -26.28
N ASP A 167 -0.08 -6.44 -26.39
CA ASP A 167 0.95 -6.79 -27.35
C ASP A 167 1.69 -8.05 -26.88
N TYR A 168 1.78 -9.05 -27.75
CA TYR A 168 2.37 -10.34 -27.41
C TYR A 168 3.11 -10.98 -28.58
N ARG A 169 3.96 -11.96 -28.25
CA ARG A 169 4.57 -12.90 -29.19
C ARG A 169 4.70 -14.27 -28.56
N ILE A 170 4.77 -15.30 -29.40
CA ILE A 170 5.25 -16.62 -28.97
C ILE A 170 6.76 -16.65 -29.20
N ALA A 171 7.53 -16.70 -28.11
CA ALA A 171 8.98 -16.70 -28.18
C ALA A 171 9.52 -17.97 -28.86
N LYS A 172 10.80 -17.96 -29.27
CA LYS A 172 11.45 -19.10 -29.95
C LYS A 172 11.42 -20.39 -29.14
N ASP A 173 11.35 -20.28 -27.83
CA ASP A 173 11.23 -21.38 -26.89
C ASP A 173 9.77 -21.72 -26.56
N SER A 174 8.81 -21.27 -27.36
CA SER A 174 7.37 -21.52 -27.25
C SER A 174 6.78 -21.04 -25.92
N ILE A 175 7.17 -19.86 -25.44
CA ILE A 175 6.59 -19.22 -24.26
C ILE A 175 5.79 -18.00 -24.72
N PHE A 176 4.60 -17.79 -24.15
CA PHE A 176 3.84 -16.57 -24.34
C PHE A 176 4.54 -15.41 -23.64
N GLU A 177 4.84 -14.36 -24.39
CA GLU A 177 5.60 -13.21 -23.92
C GLU A 177 4.87 -11.92 -24.30
N ALA A 178 4.49 -11.12 -23.31
CA ALA A 178 3.92 -9.80 -23.53
C ALA A 178 5.03 -8.75 -23.53
N TYR A 179 4.80 -7.64 -24.23
CA TYR A 179 5.78 -6.56 -24.32
C TYR A 179 5.13 -5.19 -24.47
N GLY A 180 5.94 -4.14 -24.28
CA GLY A 180 5.55 -2.74 -24.45
C GLY A 180 6.76 -1.83 -24.67
N GLU A 181 6.56 -0.52 -24.54
CA GLU A 181 7.65 0.45 -24.64
C GLU A 181 8.70 0.20 -23.54
N GLY A 182 9.88 -0.29 -23.90
CA GLY A 182 10.99 -0.47 -22.95
C GLY A 182 10.86 -1.67 -22.00
N TRP A 183 9.84 -2.52 -22.15
CA TRP A 183 9.66 -3.68 -21.27
C TRP A 183 9.19 -4.94 -22.02
N THR A 184 9.45 -6.10 -21.41
CA THR A 184 9.01 -7.41 -21.87
C THR A 184 8.82 -8.30 -20.64
N MET A 185 7.75 -9.10 -20.62
CA MET A 185 7.43 -9.98 -19.49
C MET A 185 6.99 -11.37 -19.96
N ARG A 186 7.50 -12.37 -19.24
CA ARG A 186 7.04 -13.76 -19.30
C ARG A 186 6.32 -14.04 -17.99
N HIS A 187 5.00 -13.97 -18.00
CA HIS A 187 4.19 -14.17 -16.80
C HIS A 187 4.08 -15.65 -16.47
N SER A 188 4.34 -16.01 -15.22
CA SER A 188 4.23 -17.40 -14.73
C SER A 188 3.06 -17.60 -13.77
N TRP A 189 2.40 -16.52 -13.35
CA TRP A 189 1.35 -16.50 -12.35
C TRP A 189 0.23 -15.57 -12.78
N GLY A 190 -0.97 -15.79 -12.24
CA GLY A 190 -2.12 -14.96 -12.54
C GLY A 190 -3.19 -15.02 -11.47
N ILE A 191 -4.17 -14.14 -11.62
CA ILE A 191 -5.41 -14.16 -10.86
C ILE A 191 -6.57 -14.35 -11.83
N ALA A 192 -7.39 -15.35 -11.54
CA ALA A 192 -8.58 -15.67 -12.32
C ALA A 192 -9.76 -14.86 -11.80
N PHE A 193 -10.50 -14.27 -12.72
CA PHE A 193 -11.73 -13.54 -12.49
C PHE A 193 -12.86 -14.17 -13.29
N ASP A 194 -14.04 -14.21 -12.67
CA ASP A 194 -15.28 -14.52 -13.35
C ASP A 194 -15.57 -13.46 -14.42
N GLY A 195 -15.85 -13.91 -15.64
CA GLY A 195 -15.95 -13.04 -16.82
C GLY A 195 -17.20 -12.16 -16.89
N ASP A 196 -18.18 -12.37 -16.01
CA ASP A 196 -19.42 -11.59 -15.98
C ASP A 196 -19.45 -10.64 -14.79
N THR A 197 -19.03 -11.12 -13.62
CA THR A 197 -19.12 -10.39 -12.34
C THR A 197 -17.85 -9.64 -11.96
N LYS A 198 -16.69 -9.99 -12.57
CA LYS A 198 -15.36 -9.54 -12.17
C LYS A 198 -14.94 -9.90 -10.73
N HIS A 199 -15.69 -10.77 -10.05
CA HIS A 199 -15.20 -11.36 -8.81
C HIS A 199 -14.02 -12.28 -9.11
N LEU A 200 -13.09 -12.43 -8.16
CA LEU A 200 -12.10 -13.48 -8.27
C LEU A 200 -12.82 -14.83 -8.33
N VAL A 201 -12.37 -15.73 -9.21
CA VAL A 201 -12.94 -17.07 -9.28
C VAL A 201 -12.79 -17.72 -7.91
N TYR A 202 -13.88 -18.32 -7.45
CA TYR A 202 -13.96 -18.90 -6.13
C TYR A 202 -12.91 -20.01 -5.93
N ASN A 203 -12.19 -19.98 -4.81
CA ASN A 203 -11.21 -21.00 -4.43
C ASN A 203 -10.15 -21.28 -5.52
N THR A 204 -9.67 -20.23 -6.19
CA THR A 204 -8.52 -20.30 -7.10
C THR A 204 -7.21 -19.83 -6.49
N SER A 205 -7.25 -18.71 -5.75
CA SER A 205 -6.10 -17.97 -5.24
C SER A 205 -5.12 -17.59 -6.38
N ASP A 206 -3.83 -17.44 -6.07
CA ASP A 206 -2.78 -17.34 -7.08
C ASP A 206 -2.74 -18.64 -7.93
N ILE A 207 -2.88 -18.50 -9.25
CA ILE A 207 -2.80 -19.62 -10.19
C ILE A 207 -1.50 -19.58 -10.99
N GLY A 208 -0.97 -20.75 -11.33
CA GLY A 208 0.12 -20.85 -12.32
C GLY A 208 -0.40 -20.59 -13.74
N CYS A 209 0.41 -19.95 -14.57
CA CYS A 209 0.15 -19.71 -16.00
C CYS A 209 1.25 -20.37 -16.87
N PRO A 210 1.38 -21.71 -16.90
CA PRO A 210 2.46 -22.37 -17.63
C PRO A 210 2.20 -22.35 -19.14
N THR A 211 2.79 -21.36 -19.81
CA THR A 211 2.63 -21.16 -21.26
C THR A 211 3.73 -21.81 -22.12
N LYS A 212 4.59 -22.66 -21.52
CA LYS A 212 5.61 -23.40 -22.26
C LYS A 212 4.97 -24.37 -23.24
N GLY A 213 5.43 -24.35 -24.49
CA GLY A 213 4.84 -25.10 -25.60
C GLY A 213 3.69 -24.37 -26.29
N ALA A 214 3.50 -23.07 -26.00
CA ALA A 214 2.43 -22.29 -26.61
C ALA A 214 2.57 -22.17 -28.13
N SER A 215 1.43 -22.15 -28.82
CA SER A 215 1.34 -21.90 -30.27
C SER A 215 0.08 -21.10 -30.60
N GLU A 216 0.14 -20.26 -31.64
CA GLU A 216 -1.03 -19.52 -32.12
C GLU A 216 -1.80 -20.38 -33.14
N VAL A 217 -3.01 -20.80 -32.78
CA VAL A 217 -3.84 -21.73 -33.57
C VAL A 217 -4.85 -21.00 -34.47
N ALA A 218 -5.15 -19.75 -34.14
CA ALA A 218 -5.91 -18.79 -34.96
C ALA A 218 -5.52 -17.37 -34.50
N PRO A 219 -5.89 -16.30 -35.23
CA PRO A 219 -5.54 -14.94 -34.84
C PRO A 219 -5.92 -14.64 -33.38
N ARG A 220 -4.93 -14.32 -32.55
CA ARG A 220 -5.05 -14.09 -31.09
C ARG A 220 -5.60 -15.26 -30.28
N ARG A 221 -5.63 -16.49 -30.82
CA ARG A 221 -5.97 -17.71 -30.07
C ARG A 221 -4.73 -18.52 -29.82
N ILE A 222 -4.31 -18.56 -28.56
CA ILE A 222 -3.07 -19.19 -28.14
C ILE A 222 -3.40 -20.48 -27.40
N HIS A 223 -2.92 -21.59 -27.93
CA HIS A 223 -3.00 -22.89 -27.28
C HIS A 223 -1.78 -23.09 -26.39
N ALA A 224 -1.99 -23.39 -25.11
CA ALA A 224 -0.98 -23.69 -24.11
C ALA A 224 -1.21 -25.10 -23.52
N PRO A 225 -0.53 -26.14 -24.05
CA PRO A 225 -0.83 -27.53 -23.71
C PRO A 225 -0.47 -27.92 -22.28
N GLY A 226 0.50 -27.21 -21.69
CA GLY A 226 0.92 -27.41 -20.30
C GLY A 226 0.00 -26.74 -19.27
N TRP A 227 -0.90 -25.86 -19.69
CA TRP A 227 -1.80 -25.15 -18.79
C TRP A 227 -3.10 -25.91 -18.60
N LYS A 228 -3.24 -26.53 -17.43
CA LYS A 228 -4.37 -27.38 -17.07
C LYS A 228 -4.85 -27.01 -15.66
N ASP A 229 -6.03 -26.41 -15.58
CA ASP A 229 -6.71 -26.12 -14.31
C ASP A 229 -8.21 -26.16 -14.56
N ALA A 230 -8.88 -27.20 -14.06
CA ALA A 230 -10.31 -27.45 -14.31
C ALA A 230 -11.24 -26.33 -13.79
N ARG A 231 -10.74 -25.42 -12.94
CA ARG A 231 -11.50 -24.27 -12.44
C ARG A 231 -11.62 -23.15 -13.47
N LEU A 232 -10.71 -23.10 -14.45
CA LEU A 232 -10.66 -22.05 -15.48
C LEU A 232 -11.58 -22.41 -16.65
N VAL A 233 -12.88 -22.27 -16.46
CA VAL A 233 -13.87 -22.56 -17.51
C VAL A 233 -13.86 -21.49 -18.62
N PRO A 234 -14.33 -21.82 -19.85
CA PRO A 234 -14.52 -20.83 -20.90
C PRO A 234 -15.28 -19.61 -20.41
N GLY A 235 -14.78 -18.41 -20.72
CA GLY A 235 -15.32 -17.15 -20.20
C GLY A 235 -14.48 -16.52 -19.08
N THR A 236 -13.74 -17.34 -18.31
CA THR A 236 -12.83 -16.86 -17.25
C THR A 236 -11.81 -15.86 -17.81
N VAL A 237 -11.56 -14.78 -17.09
CA VAL A 237 -10.52 -13.79 -17.43
C VAL A 237 -9.36 -13.95 -16.46
N VAL A 238 -8.14 -14.11 -16.98
CA VAL A 238 -6.94 -14.23 -16.16
C VAL A 238 -6.07 -12.98 -16.34
N ALA A 239 -5.80 -12.30 -15.23
CA ALA A 239 -4.78 -11.26 -15.16
C ALA A 239 -3.43 -11.91 -14.89
N MET A 240 -2.65 -12.14 -15.94
CA MET A 240 -1.29 -12.67 -15.85
C MET A 240 -0.34 -11.59 -15.33
N ARG A 241 0.33 -11.86 -14.20
CA ARG A 241 1.11 -10.87 -13.45
C ARG A 241 2.57 -11.30 -13.25
N GLY A 242 3.44 -10.30 -13.07
CA GLY A 242 4.81 -10.52 -12.63
C GLY A 242 4.94 -10.51 -11.10
N TRP A 243 6.18 -10.48 -10.61
CA TRP A 243 6.48 -10.23 -9.18
C TRP A 243 7.05 -8.85 -8.93
N GLY A 244 7.65 -8.22 -9.95
CA GLY A 244 8.28 -6.91 -9.84
C GLY A 244 7.30 -5.83 -9.39
N ARG A 245 7.83 -4.89 -8.61
CA ARG A 245 7.19 -3.66 -8.15
C ARG A 245 8.14 -2.49 -8.41
N PRO A 246 8.46 -2.15 -9.67
CA PRO A 246 9.45 -1.12 -9.98
C PRO A 246 9.08 0.26 -9.48
N THR A 247 7.82 0.68 -9.59
CA THR A 247 7.38 2.04 -9.23
C THR A 247 5.91 2.08 -8.82
N PRO A 248 5.55 2.81 -7.75
CA PRO A 248 4.15 3.07 -7.43
C PRO A 248 3.52 4.07 -8.43
N GLY A 249 2.21 4.26 -8.36
CA GLY A 249 1.50 5.32 -9.07
C GLY A 249 1.78 6.71 -8.49
N ILE A 250 1.74 6.82 -7.16
CA ILE A 250 2.08 8.03 -6.42
C ILE A 250 3.11 7.66 -5.33
N PHE A 251 4.21 8.40 -5.27
CA PHE A 251 5.23 8.25 -4.22
C PHE A 251 5.32 9.51 -3.36
N LEU A 252 5.10 9.36 -2.05
CA LEU A 252 5.29 10.41 -1.04
C LEU A 252 6.49 10.04 -0.16
N SER A 253 7.39 10.98 0.09
CA SER A 253 8.54 10.74 0.97
C SER A 253 8.98 12.00 1.70
N HIS A 254 9.06 11.94 3.03
CA HIS A 254 9.41 13.08 3.89
C HIS A 254 8.46 14.27 3.78
N ASP A 255 7.19 14.02 3.46
CA ASP A 255 6.18 15.07 3.36
C ASP A 255 5.46 15.28 4.70
N VAL A 256 5.02 16.51 4.93
CA VAL A 256 4.26 16.91 6.12
C VAL A 256 2.96 17.56 5.69
N ASN A 257 1.83 17.07 6.20
CA ASN A 257 0.47 17.54 5.87
C ASN A 257 0.17 17.45 4.37
N THR A 258 0.01 16.24 3.85
CA THR A 258 -0.38 16.00 2.46
C THR A 258 -1.84 15.61 2.35
N THR A 259 -2.58 16.26 1.45
CA THR A 259 -3.95 15.88 1.09
C THR A 259 -4.00 15.39 -0.36
N ILE A 260 -4.65 14.26 -0.60
CA ILE A 260 -4.98 13.76 -1.94
C ILE A 260 -6.50 13.69 -2.05
N GLU A 261 -7.08 14.50 -2.93
CA GLU A 261 -8.52 14.71 -3.02
C GLU A 261 -9.02 14.36 -4.43
N ASN A 262 -9.95 13.42 -4.56
CA ASN A 262 -10.57 13.06 -5.83
C ASN A 262 -9.52 12.70 -6.92
N VAL A 263 -8.60 11.81 -6.57
CA VAL A 263 -7.57 11.27 -7.47
C VAL A 263 -7.81 9.79 -7.68
N LYS A 264 -7.72 9.32 -8.94
CA LYS A 264 -7.92 7.91 -9.31
C LYS A 264 -6.64 7.32 -9.91
N VAL A 265 -6.22 6.15 -9.46
CA VAL A 265 -5.15 5.37 -10.08
C VAL A 265 -5.80 4.15 -10.74
N HIS A 266 -5.86 4.16 -12.05
CA HIS A 266 -6.43 3.06 -12.83
C HIS A 266 -5.43 1.91 -13.03
N TYR A 267 -4.14 2.24 -13.11
CA TYR A 267 -3.07 1.25 -13.17
C TYR A 267 -1.74 1.81 -12.64
N ALA A 268 -0.95 0.94 -12.02
CA ALA A 268 0.48 1.14 -11.77
C ALA A 268 1.20 -0.22 -11.73
N GLU A 269 2.45 -0.27 -12.23
CA GLU A 269 3.34 -1.43 -12.11
C GLU A 269 4.02 -1.49 -10.71
N GLY A 270 3.20 -1.39 -9.68
CA GLY A 270 3.58 -1.37 -8.28
C GLY A 270 2.34 -1.13 -7.44
N MET A 271 2.49 -0.38 -6.36
CA MET A 271 1.36 0.05 -5.54
C MET A 271 0.67 1.29 -6.14
N GLY A 272 -0.59 1.55 -5.82
CA GLY A 272 -1.28 2.77 -6.26
C GLY A 272 -0.69 4.03 -5.61
N LEU A 273 -0.56 4.01 -4.30
CA LEU A 273 0.09 5.03 -3.48
C LEU A 273 1.07 4.36 -2.52
N LEU A 274 2.31 4.83 -2.48
CA LEU A 274 3.24 4.55 -1.40
C LEU A 274 3.63 5.86 -0.71
N ALA A 275 3.47 5.89 0.61
CA ALA A 275 4.05 6.93 1.46
C ALA A 275 5.07 6.33 2.42
N GLN A 276 6.23 6.99 2.54
CA GLN A 276 7.23 6.64 3.53
C GLN A 276 7.72 7.88 4.28
N LEU A 277 8.04 7.74 5.57
CA LEU A 277 8.65 8.82 6.37
C LEU A 277 7.86 10.15 6.32
N CYS A 278 6.54 10.07 6.15
CA CYS A 278 5.65 11.22 6.08
C CYS A 278 4.92 11.46 7.41
N GLU A 279 4.47 12.69 7.63
CA GLU A 279 3.64 13.10 8.76
C GLU A 279 2.30 13.66 8.24
N ASN A 280 1.18 13.13 8.75
CA ASN A 280 -0.18 13.56 8.41
C ASN A 280 -0.54 13.45 6.92
N ILE A 281 -1.28 12.39 6.56
CA ILE A 281 -1.76 12.16 5.20
C ILE A 281 -3.28 12.03 5.23
N THR A 282 -3.97 12.76 4.35
CA THR A 282 -5.41 12.65 4.14
C THR A 282 -5.70 12.24 2.71
N LEU A 283 -6.42 11.14 2.53
CA LEU A 283 -6.99 10.68 1.28
C LEU A 283 -8.50 10.86 1.36
N GLU A 284 -9.06 11.71 0.50
CA GLU A 284 -10.50 11.95 0.41
C GLU A 284 -10.96 11.63 -1.01
N LYS A 285 -11.84 10.64 -1.16
CA LYS A 285 -12.28 10.14 -2.47
C LYS A 285 -11.14 9.66 -3.37
N PHE A 286 -10.01 9.28 -2.77
CA PHE A 286 -8.92 8.60 -3.49
C PHE A 286 -9.41 7.22 -3.94
N GLY A 287 -9.01 6.77 -5.12
CA GLY A 287 -9.39 5.45 -5.59
C GLY A 287 -8.28 4.76 -6.35
N VAL A 288 -8.18 3.45 -6.14
CA VAL A 288 -7.47 2.55 -7.04
C VAL A 288 -8.55 1.66 -7.65
N CYS A 289 -8.99 2.04 -8.84
CA CYS A 289 -10.25 1.54 -9.39
C CYS A 289 -10.23 1.52 -10.90
N LEU A 290 -11.14 0.75 -11.49
CA LEU A 290 -11.36 0.75 -12.93
C LEU A 290 -11.89 2.12 -13.39
N LYS A 291 -11.87 2.38 -14.70
CA LYS A 291 -12.44 3.61 -15.31
C LYS A 291 -13.98 3.66 -15.28
N GLY A 292 -14.63 2.82 -14.48
CA GLY A 292 -16.07 2.58 -14.44
C GLY A 292 -16.46 1.27 -15.11
N ASP A 293 -17.77 1.01 -15.19
CA ASP A 293 -18.33 -0.29 -15.60
C ASP A 293 -17.93 -0.71 -17.04
N ALA A 294 -17.69 0.28 -17.91
CA ALA A 294 -17.27 0.05 -19.29
C ALA A 294 -15.76 -0.28 -19.44
N ASP A 295 -14.96 -0.17 -18.37
CA ASP A 295 -13.54 -0.54 -18.43
C ASP A 295 -13.43 -2.06 -18.67
N PRO A 296 -12.80 -2.51 -19.76
CA PRO A 296 -12.69 -3.93 -20.08
C PRO A 296 -11.67 -4.67 -19.18
N ARG A 297 -10.92 -3.96 -18.33
CA ARG A 297 -9.97 -4.56 -17.40
C ARG A 297 -10.65 -5.18 -16.20
N TYR A 298 -9.97 -6.16 -15.62
CA TYR A 298 -10.35 -6.88 -14.40
C TYR A 298 -9.38 -6.60 -13.25
N PHE A 299 -8.41 -5.73 -13.48
CA PHE A 299 -7.34 -5.42 -12.54
C PHE A 299 -7.01 -3.93 -12.56
N THR A 300 -6.35 -3.49 -11.49
CA THR A 300 -5.78 -2.15 -11.35
C THR A 300 -4.28 -2.26 -11.07
N THR A 301 -3.83 -2.18 -9.83
CA THR A 301 -2.39 -2.13 -9.49
C THR A 301 -1.77 -3.50 -9.34
N GLN A 302 -0.49 -3.60 -9.70
CA GLN A 302 0.33 -4.82 -9.60
C GLN A 302 0.64 -5.22 -8.13
N ALA A 303 0.40 -4.34 -7.18
CA ALA A 303 0.46 -4.58 -5.74
C ALA A 303 -0.68 -3.82 -5.03
N ASP A 304 -0.47 -3.43 -3.77
CA ASP A 304 -1.39 -2.73 -2.89
C ASP A 304 -2.00 -1.47 -3.52
N ALA A 305 -3.21 -1.11 -3.11
CA ALA A 305 -3.78 0.17 -3.51
C ALA A 305 -3.11 1.34 -2.78
N THR A 306 -2.96 1.24 -1.45
CA THR A 306 -2.25 2.24 -0.62
C THR A 306 -1.35 1.56 0.39
N HIS A 307 -0.21 2.16 0.67
CA HIS A 307 0.80 1.57 1.55
C HIS A 307 1.60 2.66 2.26
N PHE A 308 1.77 2.51 3.57
CA PHE A 308 2.35 3.52 4.46
C PHE A 308 3.43 2.89 5.33
N SER A 309 4.69 3.23 5.05
CA SER A 309 5.87 2.63 5.68
C SER A 309 6.62 3.66 6.52
N GLY A 310 6.61 3.52 7.84
CA GLY A 310 7.31 4.42 8.76
C GLY A 310 6.78 5.86 8.70
N CYS A 311 5.46 6.04 8.65
CA CYS A 311 4.81 7.34 8.76
C CYS A 311 4.46 7.67 10.23
N LYS A 312 4.17 8.94 10.53
CA LYS A 312 3.72 9.40 11.85
C LYS A 312 2.56 10.39 11.76
N GLY A 313 2.07 10.82 12.92
CA GLY A 313 0.89 11.68 13.00
C GLY A 313 -0.37 10.88 12.66
N LYS A 314 -1.17 11.34 11.70
CA LYS A 314 -2.44 10.70 11.32
C LYS A 314 -2.52 10.33 9.85
N ILE A 315 -2.92 9.09 9.56
CA ILE A 315 -3.34 8.65 8.23
C ILE A 315 -4.87 8.60 8.22
N VAL A 316 -5.48 9.37 7.33
CA VAL A 316 -6.93 9.41 7.11
C VAL A 316 -7.20 8.95 5.69
N SER A 317 -8.02 7.92 5.52
CA SER A 317 -8.49 7.48 4.20
C SER A 317 -10.00 7.30 4.22
N CYS A 318 -10.67 8.18 3.48
CA CYS A 318 -12.12 8.34 3.51
C CYS A 318 -12.75 8.33 2.12
N ASN A 319 -13.94 7.71 2.05
CA ASN A 319 -14.83 7.77 0.88
C ASN A 319 -14.18 7.27 -0.43
N GLY A 320 -13.22 6.36 -0.32
CA GLY A 320 -12.47 5.80 -1.44
C GLY A 320 -13.10 4.55 -2.06
N LEU A 321 -12.60 4.20 -3.24
CA LEU A 321 -12.91 2.95 -3.94
C LEU A 321 -11.62 2.21 -4.25
N TYR A 322 -11.48 1.01 -3.70
CA TYR A 322 -10.31 0.14 -3.86
C TYR A 322 -10.75 -1.18 -4.47
N GLU A 323 -10.47 -1.38 -5.76
CA GLU A 323 -10.90 -2.56 -6.48
C GLU A 323 -9.86 -3.09 -7.48
N GLY A 324 -9.84 -4.40 -7.68
CA GLY A 324 -9.05 -5.06 -8.73
C GLY A 324 -7.54 -5.03 -8.53
N MET A 325 -7.05 -4.48 -7.41
CA MET A 325 -5.62 -4.46 -7.11
C MET A 325 -5.11 -5.86 -6.74
N MET A 326 -3.82 -6.07 -6.92
CA MET A 326 -3.19 -7.38 -6.72
C MET A 326 -2.58 -7.55 -5.32
N ASP A 327 -2.81 -6.61 -4.40
CA ASP A 327 -2.59 -6.79 -2.97
C ASP A 327 -3.62 -5.97 -2.13
N ASP A 328 -3.27 -5.58 -0.91
CA ASP A 328 -4.20 -4.99 0.04
C ASP A 328 -4.68 -3.58 -0.36
N ALA A 329 -5.86 -3.15 0.11
CA ALA A 329 -6.34 -1.78 -0.10
C ALA A 329 -5.52 -0.75 0.67
N ILE A 330 -5.10 -1.12 1.87
CA ILE A 330 -4.29 -0.30 2.75
C ILE A 330 -3.39 -1.22 3.57
N ASN A 331 -2.10 -0.89 3.64
CA ASN A 331 -1.17 -1.43 4.62
C ASN A 331 -0.48 -0.28 5.37
N VAL A 332 -0.48 -0.31 6.70
CA VAL A 332 0.18 0.68 7.56
C VAL A 332 1.10 -0.02 8.55
N HIS A 333 2.41 0.24 8.47
CA HIS A 333 3.41 -0.39 9.34
C HIS A 333 4.68 0.46 9.51
N GLY A 334 5.49 0.13 10.53
CA GLY A 334 6.90 0.49 10.61
C GLY A 334 7.80 -0.60 10.03
N THR A 335 9.12 -0.42 10.03
CA THR A 335 10.06 -1.51 9.64
C THR A 335 11.01 -1.84 10.79
N TYR A 336 11.18 -3.12 11.12
CA TYR A 336 12.11 -3.56 12.15
C TYR A 336 13.51 -3.52 11.56
N LEU A 337 14.47 -2.97 12.29
CA LEU A 337 15.88 -3.28 12.03
C LEU A 337 16.28 -4.52 12.81
N LYS A 338 16.81 -5.54 12.13
CA LYS A 338 17.40 -6.69 12.82
C LYS A 338 18.72 -6.28 13.47
N VAL A 339 18.92 -6.59 14.74
CA VAL A 339 20.21 -6.44 15.41
C VAL A 339 21.20 -7.43 14.80
N VAL A 340 22.24 -6.92 14.15
CA VAL A 340 23.29 -7.74 13.50
C VAL A 340 24.64 -7.63 14.19
N LYS A 341 24.80 -6.68 15.11
CA LYS A 341 26.01 -6.54 15.95
C LYS A 341 25.71 -5.71 17.19
N ARG A 342 26.24 -6.12 18.33
CA ARG A 342 26.42 -5.23 19.49
C ARG A 342 27.83 -4.66 19.52
N VAL A 343 27.96 -3.33 19.58
CA VAL A 343 29.27 -2.65 19.61
C VAL A 343 29.72 -2.42 21.05
N ASP A 344 28.82 -1.93 21.90
CA ASP A 344 29.05 -1.69 23.32
C ASP A 344 27.73 -1.81 24.11
N ASP A 345 27.67 -1.27 25.33
CA ASP A 345 26.49 -1.32 26.19
C ASP A 345 25.33 -0.46 25.67
N ARG A 346 25.59 0.53 24.81
CA ARG A 346 24.62 1.51 24.30
C ARG A 346 24.52 1.56 22.79
N THR A 347 25.36 0.84 22.05
CA THR A 347 25.46 0.96 20.60
C THR A 347 25.23 -0.39 19.92
N LEU A 348 24.28 -0.41 18.98
CA LEU A 348 23.96 -1.56 18.13
C LEU A 348 24.14 -1.21 16.65
N VAL A 349 24.37 -2.24 15.83
CA VAL A 349 24.15 -2.16 14.38
C VAL A 349 22.83 -2.85 14.06
N GLY A 350 21.90 -2.09 13.51
CA GLY A 350 20.61 -2.58 12.98
C GLY A 350 20.65 -2.70 11.46
N ARG A 351 19.98 -3.70 10.89
CA ARG A 351 19.93 -3.96 9.44
C ARG A 351 18.50 -4.08 8.92
N TYR A 352 18.22 -3.42 7.81
CA TYR A 352 17.04 -3.69 6.97
C TYR A 352 17.17 -5.06 6.30
N MET A 353 16.21 -5.94 6.54
CA MET A 353 16.30 -7.34 6.10
C MET A 353 15.65 -7.60 4.74
N HIS A 354 14.44 -7.07 4.53
CA HIS A 354 13.69 -7.36 3.31
C HIS A 354 14.30 -6.65 2.09
N GLY A 355 14.38 -7.34 0.96
CA GLY A 355 15.05 -6.85 -0.26
C GLY A 355 14.40 -5.62 -0.91
N GLN A 356 13.17 -5.31 -0.51
CA GLN A 356 12.39 -4.17 -1.00
C GLN A 356 12.21 -3.05 0.02
N SER A 357 12.80 -3.13 1.22
CA SER A 357 12.54 -2.14 2.29
C SER A 357 13.87 -1.66 2.90
N TRP A 358 14.69 -0.96 2.10
CA TRP A 358 15.99 -0.41 2.51
C TRP A 358 16.38 0.81 1.65
N GLY A 359 17.43 1.51 2.07
CA GLY A 359 18.04 2.60 1.32
C GLY A 359 17.52 4.00 1.65
N PHE A 360 16.77 4.13 2.74
CA PHE A 360 16.23 5.38 3.28
C PHE A 360 16.38 5.40 4.80
N GLU A 361 16.15 6.56 5.43
CA GLU A 361 16.22 6.77 6.87
C GLU A 361 15.37 5.74 7.64
N TRP A 362 15.84 5.30 8.81
CA TRP A 362 15.05 4.48 9.72
C TRP A 362 14.56 5.24 10.96
N GLY A 363 15.32 6.25 11.38
CA GLY A 363 15.01 7.06 12.55
C GLY A 363 15.95 8.24 12.69
N CYS A 364 15.68 9.08 13.68
CA CYS A 364 16.40 10.31 13.96
C CYS A 364 16.80 10.39 15.45
N PRO A 365 17.80 11.21 15.80
CA PRO A 365 18.05 11.58 17.19
C PRO A 365 16.78 12.08 17.89
N GLY A 366 16.50 11.56 19.09
CA GLY A 366 15.31 11.85 19.86
C GLY A 366 14.18 10.83 19.69
N ASP A 367 14.20 10.00 18.63
CA ASP A 367 13.16 9.01 18.40
C ASP A 367 13.11 7.97 19.53
N GLU A 368 11.90 7.69 19.99
CA GLU A 368 11.59 6.60 20.92
C GLU A 368 11.61 5.25 20.21
N VAL A 369 12.28 4.28 20.84
CA VAL A 369 12.44 2.92 20.31
C VAL A 369 12.16 1.86 21.36
N GLN A 370 11.85 0.65 20.89
CA GLN A 370 11.80 -0.54 21.70
C GLN A 370 12.45 -1.73 21.00
N PHE A 371 12.64 -2.82 21.74
CA PHE A 371 13.31 -4.02 21.25
C PHE A 371 12.39 -5.22 21.38
N ILE A 372 12.44 -6.11 20.39
CA ILE A 372 11.61 -7.31 20.33
C ILE A 372 12.48 -8.56 20.09
N ARG A 373 12.13 -9.68 20.72
CA ARG A 373 12.70 -10.99 20.38
C ARG A 373 11.97 -11.55 19.18
N SER A 374 12.66 -11.75 18.06
CA SER A 374 12.02 -12.13 16.78
C SER A 374 11.27 -13.47 16.87
N ASN A 375 11.79 -14.44 17.62
CA ASN A 375 11.21 -15.78 17.73
C ASN A 375 9.86 -15.82 18.48
N THR A 376 9.68 -14.97 19.49
CA THR A 376 8.46 -14.95 20.33
C THR A 376 7.62 -13.68 20.15
N MET A 377 8.13 -12.70 19.39
CA MET A 377 7.54 -11.36 19.23
C MET A 377 7.26 -10.67 20.59
N GLU A 378 8.10 -10.91 21.59
CA GLU A 378 7.97 -10.29 22.91
C GLU A 378 8.91 -9.11 23.07
N LEU A 379 8.44 -8.07 23.77
CA LEU A 379 9.28 -6.94 24.14
C LEU A 379 10.40 -7.38 25.08
N VAL A 380 11.58 -6.80 24.88
CA VAL A 380 12.79 -7.10 25.66
C VAL A 380 13.37 -5.80 26.20
N GLY A 381 13.72 -5.79 27.49
CA GLY A 381 14.30 -4.62 28.14
C GLY A 381 13.29 -3.47 28.29
N LYS A 382 13.80 -2.24 28.29
CA LYS A 382 13.01 -1.01 28.42
C LYS A 382 13.00 -0.24 27.11
N GLN A 383 11.98 0.60 26.93
CA GLN A 383 12.00 1.63 25.88
C GLN A 383 13.21 2.54 26.05
N ASN A 384 13.71 3.06 24.93
CA ASN A 384 14.92 3.88 24.88
C ASN A 384 14.76 5.01 23.85
N LYS A 385 15.76 5.87 23.74
CA LYS A 385 15.81 6.96 22.75
C LYS A 385 17.09 6.91 21.95
N ILE A 386 17.01 7.24 20.66
CA ILE A 386 18.18 7.37 19.79
C ILE A 386 18.92 8.66 20.16
N ILE A 387 20.21 8.58 20.45
CA ILE A 387 21.10 9.74 20.60
C ILE A 387 21.77 10.07 19.26
N SER A 388 22.23 9.05 18.54
CA SER A 388 22.78 9.21 17.21
C SER A 388 22.50 7.98 16.37
N ILE A 389 22.23 8.21 15.10
CA ILE A 389 22.07 7.18 14.08
C ILE A 389 22.82 7.62 12.84
N ARG A 390 23.59 6.71 12.26
CA ARG A 390 24.31 6.96 11.00
C ARG A 390 24.45 5.66 10.19
N PRO A 391 24.59 5.77 8.86
CA PRO A 391 24.93 4.63 8.02
C PRO A 391 26.17 3.90 8.53
N TYR A 392 26.15 2.57 8.46
CA TYR A 392 27.24 1.69 8.88
C TYR A 392 27.87 0.96 7.69
N ASP A 393 27.08 0.59 6.67
CA ASP A 393 27.56 -0.08 5.45
C ASP A 393 27.81 0.87 4.27
N LYS A 394 27.50 2.16 4.43
CA LYS A 394 27.62 3.22 3.42
C LYS A 394 28.12 4.52 4.05
N GLU A 395 28.52 5.47 3.20
CA GLU A 395 28.91 6.82 3.62
C GLU A 395 27.69 7.72 3.87
N GLN A 396 26.59 7.49 3.15
CA GLN A 396 25.34 8.25 3.21
C GLN A 396 24.14 7.31 3.42
N THR A 397 23.01 7.88 3.81
CA THR A 397 21.79 7.11 4.13
C THR A 397 21.18 6.48 2.89
N GLU A 398 21.23 7.17 1.76
CA GLU A 398 20.71 6.70 0.50
C GLU A 398 21.42 5.41 0.09
N GLY A 399 20.64 4.34 0.00
CA GLY A 399 21.14 3.00 -0.31
C GLY A 399 21.82 2.26 0.85
N ALA A 400 21.81 2.81 2.06
CA ALA A 400 22.27 2.10 3.27
C ALA A 400 21.29 0.98 3.66
N ARG A 401 21.84 -0.14 4.13
CA ARG A 401 21.06 -1.22 4.75
C ARG A 401 21.31 -1.33 6.24
N GLU A 402 22.46 -0.85 6.71
CA GLU A 402 22.89 -0.97 8.09
C GLU A 402 23.09 0.39 8.72
N PHE A 403 22.64 0.52 9.96
CA PHE A 403 22.75 1.74 10.75
C PHE A 403 23.45 1.43 12.07
N LEU A 404 24.44 2.25 12.42
CA LEU A 404 25.02 2.30 13.74
C LEU A 404 24.17 3.23 14.59
N ILE A 405 23.58 2.70 15.66
CA ILE A 405 22.61 3.39 16.50
C ILE A 405 23.11 3.39 17.93
N THR A 406 23.32 4.59 18.49
CA THR A 406 23.66 4.79 19.89
C THR A 406 22.44 5.28 20.64
N PHE A 407 22.13 4.62 21.75
CA PHE A 407 20.97 4.89 22.57
C PHE A 407 21.31 5.70 23.83
N GLN A 408 20.30 6.36 24.38
CA GLN A 408 20.43 7.19 25.59
C GLN A 408 20.77 6.37 26.82
N GLU A 409 20.04 5.28 27.02
CA GLU A 409 20.24 4.33 28.12
C GLU A 409 20.95 3.05 27.63
N PRO A 410 21.65 2.31 28.52
CA PRO A 410 22.18 0.98 28.16
C PRO A 410 21.10 0.04 27.64
N VAL A 411 21.42 -0.73 26.60
CA VAL A 411 20.58 -1.79 26.04
C VAL A 411 20.67 -3.03 26.92
N ASP A 412 19.54 -3.73 27.10
CA ASP A 412 19.48 -4.99 27.87
C ASP A 412 20.56 -5.98 27.39
N GLN A 413 21.24 -6.62 28.35
CA GLN A 413 22.39 -7.46 28.05
C GLN A 413 22.06 -8.66 27.15
N VAL A 414 20.80 -9.12 27.16
CA VAL A 414 20.36 -10.25 26.34
C VAL A 414 20.29 -9.91 24.85
N ILE A 415 20.21 -8.62 24.47
CA ILE A 415 20.10 -8.18 23.08
C ILE A 415 21.49 -8.24 22.43
N ASN A 416 21.62 -9.10 21.43
CA ASN A 416 22.86 -9.34 20.67
C ASN A 416 22.56 -9.96 19.30
N GLU A 417 23.57 -10.17 18.47
CA GLU A 417 23.44 -10.70 17.12
C GLU A 417 23.04 -12.19 17.03
N GLN A 418 23.10 -12.96 18.12
CA GLN A 418 23.00 -14.42 18.09
C GLN A 418 21.56 -14.93 18.14
N SER A 419 20.65 -14.22 18.83
CA SER A 419 19.33 -14.76 19.19
C SER A 419 18.15 -14.12 18.45
N GLY A 420 18.42 -13.29 17.43
CA GLY A 420 17.39 -12.62 16.62
C GLY A 420 16.59 -11.59 17.43
N PHE A 421 16.96 -10.32 17.28
CA PHE A 421 16.21 -9.21 17.85
C PHE A 421 15.90 -8.16 16.80
N GLY A 422 14.73 -7.55 16.93
CA GLY A 422 14.33 -6.38 16.15
C GLY A 422 14.40 -5.11 17.00
N ILE A 423 14.73 -4.00 16.36
CA ILE A 423 14.58 -2.64 16.89
C ILE A 423 13.37 -2.02 16.20
N GLU A 424 12.44 -1.50 16.98
CA GLU A 424 11.23 -0.82 16.52
C GLU A 424 11.30 0.66 16.83
N ASN A 425 10.94 1.50 15.86
CA ASN A 425 10.82 2.94 16.05
C ASN A 425 9.35 3.28 16.38
N LEU A 426 9.11 3.75 17.60
CA LEU A 426 7.78 4.10 18.10
C LEU A 426 7.34 5.52 17.69
N THR A 427 8.30 6.36 17.27
CA THR A 427 8.02 7.73 16.85
C THR A 427 7.39 7.75 15.46
N TRP A 428 7.87 6.86 14.58
CA TRP A 428 7.35 6.68 13.23
C TRP A 428 6.22 5.66 13.18
N THR A 429 5.22 5.87 14.03
CA THR A 429 3.97 5.10 14.05
C THR A 429 2.76 6.06 14.00
N PRO A 430 1.81 5.88 13.06
CA PRO A 430 0.70 6.80 12.89
C PRO A 430 -0.59 6.27 13.54
N GLU A 431 -1.46 7.19 13.96
CA GLU A 431 -2.89 6.91 14.12
C GLU A 431 -3.53 6.71 12.74
N VAL A 432 -4.57 5.88 12.68
CA VAL A 432 -5.26 5.54 11.42
C VAL A 432 -6.77 5.71 11.55
N LEU A 433 -7.37 6.37 10.56
CA LEU A 433 -8.80 6.37 10.30
C LEU A 433 -9.05 5.86 8.87
N PHE A 434 -9.71 4.72 8.75
CA PHE A 434 -10.15 4.14 7.48
C PHE A 434 -11.66 4.06 7.46
N SER A 435 -12.34 4.96 6.75
CA SER A 435 -13.80 5.10 6.85
C SER A 435 -14.56 5.38 5.56
N GLY A 436 -15.76 4.80 5.41
CA GLY A 436 -16.63 5.10 4.28
C GLY A 436 -16.12 4.56 2.94
N ASN A 437 -15.16 3.63 2.95
CA ASN A 437 -14.55 3.10 1.74
C ASN A 437 -15.28 1.85 1.22
N VAL A 438 -15.11 1.58 -0.07
CA VAL A 438 -15.50 0.32 -0.70
C VAL A 438 -14.24 -0.45 -1.09
N ILE A 439 -14.15 -1.71 -0.67
CA ILE A 439 -13.04 -2.61 -0.94
C ILE A 439 -13.58 -3.87 -1.57
N ARG A 440 -13.17 -4.20 -2.80
CA ARG A 440 -13.70 -5.37 -3.53
C ARG A 440 -12.76 -5.96 -4.56
N ASN A 441 -13.00 -7.22 -4.93
CA ASN A 441 -12.39 -7.86 -6.12
C ASN A 441 -10.86 -7.78 -6.18
N ASN A 442 -10.20 -7.68 -5.02
CA ASN A 442 -8.75 -7.61 -4.95
C ASN A 442 -8.18 -8.96 -4.54
N ARG A 443 -6.99 -9.29 -5.05
CA ARG A 443 -6.02 -10.13 -4.33
C ARG A 443 -5.34 -9.19 -3.33
N ALA A 444 -5.02 -9.49 -2.09
CA ALA A 444 -5.31 -10.67 -1.30
C ALA A 444 -6.18 -10.28 -0.09
N ARG A 445 -5.66 -9.52 0.90
CA ARG A 445 -6.47 -9.06 2.05
C ARG A 445 -7.18 -7.75 1.71
N GLY A 446 -8.23 -7.39 2.44
CA GLY A 446 -8.89 -6.10 2.28
C GLY A 446 -8.03 -4.97 2.84
N SER A 447 -7.70 -5.02 4.13
CA SER A 447 -6.84 -4.04 4.81
C SER A 447 -5.87 -4.73 5.78
N LEU A 448 -4.65 -4.21 5.89
CA LEU A 448 -3.60 -4.66 6.81
C LEU A 448 -3.20 -3.51 7.73
N PHE A 449 -3.20 -3.75 9.04
CA PHE A 449 -2.71 -2.77 10.02
C PHE A 449 -1.70 -3.37 10.99
N SER A 450 -0.59 -2.66 11.16
CA SER A 450 0.48 -2.94 12.12
C SER A 450 0.93 -1.61 12.74
N THR A 451 0.19 -1.10 13.72
CA THR A 451 0.58 0.13 14.45
C THR A 451 0.17 0.06 15.92
N PRO A 452 1.02 0.51 16.86
CA PRO A 452 0.67 0.59 18.27
C PRO A 452 -0.24 1.78 18.61
N ARG A 453 -0.45 2.70 17.66
CA ARG A 453 -1.35 3.83 17.83
C ARG A 453 -2.79 3.45 17.52
N LYS A 454 -3.72 4.39 17.75
CA LYS A 454 -5.14 4.18 17.55
C LYS A 454 -5.45 3.92 16.07
N THR A 455 -6.15 2.82 15.80
CA THR A 455 -6.65 2.47 14.47
C THR A 455 -8.17 2.34 14.50
N ILE A 456 -8.86 3.10 13.67
CA ILE A 456 -10.31 3.05 13.53
C ILE A 456 -10.66 2.62 12.10
N VAL A 457 -11.39 1.51 11.99
CA VAL A 457 -11.94 1.00 10.74
C VAL A 457 -13.46 1.04 10.85
N GLU A 458 -14.10 2.00 10.19
CA GLU A 458 -15.55 2.20 10.37
C GLU A 458 -16.34 2.59 9.13
N ASN A 459 -17.59 2.12 9.05
CA ASN A 459 -18.51 2.44 7.94
C ASN A 459 -17.97 2.03 6.56
N ASN A 460 -17.11 1.01 6.47
CA ASN A 460 -16.61 0.50 5.20
C ASN A 460 -17.47 -0.67 4.70
N LEU A 461 -17.49 -0.83 3.37
CA LEU A 461 -18.02 -2.01 2.68
C LEU A 461 -16.85 -2.85 2.17
N PHE A 462 -16.72 -4.06 2.71
CA PHE A 462 -15.85 -5.11 2.18
C PHE A 462 -16.72 -6.06 1.36
N ASP A 463 -16.67 -5.94 0.05
CA ASP A 463 -17.55 -6.60 -0.91
C ASP A 463 -16.75 -7.62 -1.73
N HIS A 464 -16.92 -8.91 -1.44
CA HIS A 464 -16.20 -10.00 -2.10
C HIS A 464 -14.67 -9.84 -2.07
N THR A 465 -14.11 -9.37 -0.95
CA THR A 465 -12.67 -9.41 -0.74
C THR A 465 -12.21 -10.86 -0.73
N SER A 466 -11.19 -11.18 -1.53
CA SER A 466 -10.86 -12.58 -1.78
C SER A 466 -10.20 -13.28 -0.59
N GLY A 467 -9.38 -12.57 0.18
CA GLY A 467 -8.83 -13.01 1.46
C GLY A 467 -9.58 -12.43 2.67
N ALA A 468 -8.89 -12.36 3.80
CA ALA A 468 -9.41 -11.69 5.00
C ALA A 468 -9.72 -10.23 4.69
N ALA A 469 -10.90 -9.76 5.08
CA ALA A 469 -11.30 -8.37 4.89
C ALA A 469 -10.42 -7.44 5.74
N ILE A 470 -10.12 -7.82 6.98
CA ILE A 470 -9.23 -7.08 7.86
C ILE A 470 -8.18 -8.03 8.43
N LEU A 471 -6.92 -7.67 8.27
CA LEU A 471 -5.76 -8.33 8.86
C LEU A 471 -5.06 -7.38 9.83
N LEU A 472 -4.88 -7.82 11.08
CA LEU A 472 -3.94 -7.21 12.02
C LEU A 472 -2.72 -8.11 12.07
N CYS A 473 -1.56 -7.59 11.71
CA CYS A 473 -0.35 -8.38 11.51
C CYS A 473 0.85 -7.79 12.27
N GLY A 474 2.02 -8.38 12.01
CA GLY A 474 3.32 -7.96 12.49
C GLY A 474 4.27 -9.14 12.50
N ASP A 475 5.49 -8.93 12.01
CA ASP A 475 6.52 -9.95 12.02
C ASP A 475 7.91 -9.32 12.14
N CYS A 476 8.84 -10.07 12.69
CA CYS A 476 10.26 -9.71 12.72
C CYS A 476 11.12 -10.85 12.14
N ASN A 477 10.59 -11.59 11.16
CA ASN A 477 11.20 -12.85 10.68
C ASN A 477 11.13 -13.04 9.15
N GLY A 478 10.18 -12.39 8.47
CA GLY A 478 9.95 -12.46 7.02
C GLY A 478 9.94 -11.07 6.38
N TRP A 479 8.84 -10.32 6.55
CA TRP A 479 8.68 -8.97 6.01
C TRP A 479 9.33 -7.89 6.89
N PHE A 480 9.49 -8.17 8.20
CA PHE A 480 10.02 -7.23 9.18
C PHE A 480 9.13 -5.98 9.32
N GLU A 481 7.81 -6.15 9.19
CA GLU A 481 6.84 -5.07 9.38
C GLU A 481 6.44 -4.94 10.86
N THR A 482 6.64 -3.76 11.43
CA THR A 482 6.41 -3.50 12.87
C THR A 482 5.07 -2.90 13.15
N GLY A 483 4.64 -3.10 14.39
CA GLY A 483 3.58 -2.33 15.02
C GLY A 483 2.55 -3.24 15.65
N ALA A 484 2.76 -3.60 16.91
CA ALA A 484 1.76 -4.34 17.67
C ALA A 484 0.47 -3.51 17.79
N CYS A 485 -0.63 -3.97 17.22
CA CYS A 485 -1.95 -3.37 17.39
C CYS A 485 -2.40 -3.30 18.86
N ARG A 486 -2.32 -2.12 19.49
CA ARG A 486 -2.67 -1.89 20.92
C ARG A 486 -4.06 -1.30 21.14
N HIS A 487 -4.56 -0.52 20.19
CA HIS A 487 -5.86 0.15 20.28
C HIS A 487 -6.54 0.16 18.91
N VAL A 488 -7.37 -0.84 18.66
CA VAL A 488 -8.08 -1.02 17.39
C VAL A 488 -9.58 -1.05 17.61
N ILE A 489 -10.31 -0.27 16.81
CA ILE A 489 -11.78 -0.24 16.79
C ILE A 489 -12.23 -0.56 15.37
N ILE A 490 -12.91 -1.69 15.21
CA ILE A 490 -13.53 -2.14 13.96
C ILE A 490 -15.04 -2.10 14.17
N ARG A 491 -15.73 -1.12 13.58
CA ARG A 491 -17.17 -0.96 13.82
C ARG A 491 -18.00 -0.52 12.64
N LYS A 492 -19.27 -0.91 12.60
CA LYS A 492 -20.23 -0.45 11.58
C LYS A 492 -19.77 -0.75 10.15
N ASN A 493 -18.93 -1.76 9.95
CA ASN A 493 -18.55 -2.22 8.63
C ASN A 493 -19.53 -3.30 8.17
N ARG A 494 -19.68 -3.42 6.85
CA ARG A 494 -20.42 -4.51 6.22
C ARG A 494 -19.46 -5.39 5.44
N PHE A 495 -19.48 -6.68 5.73
CA PHE A 495 -18.67 -7.70 5.09
C PHE A 495 -19.59 -8.59 4.26
N VAL A 496 -19.49 -8.53 2.94
CA VAL A 496 -20.30 -9.31 2.00
C VAL A 496 -19.42 -10.35 1.34
N ASN A 497 -19.67 -11.63 1.62
CA ASN A 497 -18.96 -12.79 1.06
C ASN A 497 -17.43 -12.60 1.01
N ALA A 498 -16.83 -12.10 2.10
CA ALA A 498 -15.39 -12.05 2.22
C ALA A 498 -14.79 -13.46 2.34
N LEU A 499 -13.47 -13.58 2.11
CA LEU A 499 -12.71 -14.83 2.26
C LEU A 499 -13.13 -15.91 1.23
N THR A 500 -13.30 -15.54 -0.03
CA THR A 500 -13.63 -16.46 -1.14
C THR A 500 -12.46 -17.31 -1.63
N ASN A 501 -11.23 -17.01 -1.17
CA ASN A 501 -9.99 -17.62 -1.59
C ASN A 501 -9.03 -17.76 -0.38
N LEU A 502 -7.99 -18.59 -0.54
CA LEU A 502 -6.97 -18.80 0.51
C LEU A 502 -5.70 -18.03 0.16
N PHE A 503 -5.29 -17.10 1.01
CA PHE A 503 -4.02 -16.38 0.90
C PHE A 503 -3.25 -16.44 2.22
N GLN A 504 -2.06 -15.85 2.24
CA GLN A 504 -1.25 -15.76 3.45
C GLN A 504 -2.01 -14.98 4.54
N PHE A 505 -2.01 -15.52 5.77
CA PHE A 505 -2.58 -14.90 6.98
C PHE A 505 -4.11 -14.71 6.98
N THR A 506 -4.86 -15.40 6.11
CA THR A 506 -6.31 -15.24 5.98
C THR A 506 -7.09 -16.37 6.66
N ASN A 507 -6.99 -16.50 7.99
CA ASN A 507 -7.63 -17.61 8.73
C ASN A 507 -9.14 -17.41 9.01
N ALA A 508 -9.64 -16.18 8.86
CA ALA A 508 -11.04 -15.77 8.99
C ALA A 508 -11.30 -14.40 8.32
N VAL A 509 -12.57 -13.99 8.21
CA VAL A 509 -12.95 -12.67 7.65
C VAL A 509 -12.19 -11.53 8.32
N ILE A 510 -12.10 -11.55 9.65
CA ILE A 510 -11.16 -10.72 10.42
C ILE A 510 -10.08 -11.65 10.99
N SER A 511 -8.83 -11.42 10.60
CA SER A 511 -7.68 -12.22 11.04
C SER A 511 -6.72 -11.35 11.86
N ILE A 512 -6.45 -11.75 13.10
CA ILE A 512 -5.39 -11.15 13.94
C ILE A 512 -4.27 -12.18 14.01
N TYR A 513 -3.27 -12.00 13.15
CA TYR A 513 -2.27 -13.02 12.84
C TYR A 513 -0.86 -12.41 12.87
N PRO A 514 -0.21 -12.30 14.04
CA PRO A 514 1.22 -12.06 14.11
C PRO A 514 2.02 -13.34 13.78
N GLU A 515 3.12 -13.19 13.05
CA GLU A 515 4.02 -14.30 12.76
C GLU A 515 4.98 -14.54 13.93
N ILE A 516 4.61 -15.50 14.77
CA ILE A 516 5.37 -15.90 15.96
C ILE A 516 5.90 -17.32 15.74
N PRO A 517 7.19 -17.50 15.42
CA PRO A 517 7.78 -18.82 15.20
C PRO A 517 7.70 -19.76 16.40
N ASP A 518 7.90 -19.24 17.63
CA ASP A 518 7.79 -20.00 18.88
C ASP A 518 6.62 -19.51 19.75
N LEU A 519 5.40 -19.78 19.29
CA LEU A 519 4.19 -19.44 20.04
C LEU A 519 4.08 -20.20 21.38
N LYS A 520 4.63 -21.42 21.45
CA LYS A 520 4.59 -22.25 22.67
C LYS A 520 5.48 -21.69 23.76
N GLY A 521 6.66 -21.18 23.39
CA GLY A 521 7.63 -20.56 24.30
C GLY A 521 7.29 -19.12 24.68
N GLN A 522 6.39 -18.45 23.96
CA GLN A 522 5.94 -17.10 24.29
C GLN A 522 5.40 -17.04 25.74
N GLN A 523 5.64 -15.95 26.47
CA GLN A 523 5.16 -15.71 27.83
C GLN A 523 4.13 -14.57 27.87
N GLN A 524 4.33 -13.52 27.08
CA GLN A 524 3.44 -12.36 26.94
C GLN A 524 2.59 -12.45 25.67
N TYR A 525 1.85 -11.37 25.37
CA TYR A 525 0.99 -11.25 24.19
C TYR A 525 1.50 -10.11 23.30
N PHE A 526 1.50 -10.35 21.99
CA PHE A 526 2.00 -9.36 21.04
C PHE A 526 0.99 -8.23 20.85
N HIS A 527 -0.28 -8.55 20.58
CA HIS A 527 -1.34 -7.57 20.34
C HIS A 527 -2.19 -7.29 21.58
N GLY A 528 -2.91 -6.18 21.52
CA GLY A 528 -3.88 -5.75 22.51
C GLY A 528 -3.26 -5.12 23.78
N GLY A 529 -4.05 -5.13 24.83
CA GLY A 529 -3.77 -4.60 26.17
C GLY A 529 -4.97 -4.81 27.11
N PRO A 530 -4.80 -4.64 28.43
CA PRO A 530 -5.73 -5.10 29.47
C PRO A 530 -7.14 -4.47 29.46
N GLU A 531 -7.38 -3.42 28.67
CA GLU A 531 -8.65 -2.67 28.63
C GLU A 531 -9.40 -2.84 27.30
N GLY A 532 -9.34 -4.02 26.68
CA GLY A 532 -10.00 -4.24 25.39
C GLY A 532 -9.25 -3.54 24.25
N GLY A 533 -7.95 -3.85 24.11
CA GLY A 533 -7.10 -3.26 23.09
C GLY A 533 -7.58 -3.48 21.65
N ILE A 534 -8.42 -4.47 21.41
CA ILE A 534 -9.08 -4.70 20.11
C ILE A 534 -10.59 -4.86 20.31
N VAL A 535 -11.37 -3.95 19.74
CA VAL A 535 -12.84 -3.92 19.81
C VAL A 535 -13.43 -4.08 18.43
N ILE A 536 -14.29 -5.09 18.27
CA ILE A 536 -15.02 -5.42 17.04
C ILE A 536 -16.51 -5.35 17.36
N GLU A 537 -17.20 -4.29 16.94
CA GLU A 537 -18.59 -4.05 17.35
C GLU A 537 -19.49 -3.48 16.26
N ASP A 538 -20.80 -3.75 16.36
CA ASP A 538 -21.82 -3.18 15.48
C ASP A 538 -21.57 -3.43 13.98
N ASN A 539 -20.87 -4.52 13.61
CA ASN A 539 -20.62 -4.88 12.21
C ASN A 539 -21.68 -5.86 11.68
N GLU A 540 -21.85 -5.90 10.36
CA GLU A 540 -22.70 -6.85 9.67
C GLU A 540 -21.86 -7.80 8.80
N PHE A 541 -22.03 -9.11 8.99
CA PHE A 541 -21.39 -10.16 8.22
C PHE A 541 -22.46 -10.92 7.43
N GLU A 542 -22.40 -10.83 6.11
CA GLU A 542 -23.12 -11.69 5.17
C GLU A 542 -22.11 -12.70 4.62
N THR A 543 -22.08 -13.89 5.21
CA THR A 543 -21.04 -14.91 4.94
C THR A 543 -21.65 -16.21 4.45
N PHE A 544 -20.85 -17.03 3.77
CA PHE A 544 -21.20 -18.37 3.31
C PHE A 544 -20.45 -19.48 4.06
N ASP A 545 -19.38 -19.16 4.79
CA ASP A 545 -18.54 -20.11 5.53
C ASP A 545 -18.42 -19.72 7.02
N ALA A 546 -17.91 -20.64 7.83
CA ALA A 546 -17.84 -20.50 9.29
C ALA A 546 -16.92 -19.36 9.78
N PRO A 547 -15.68 -19.16 9.28
CA PRO A 547 -14.69 -18.30 9.94
C PRO A 547 -15.03 -16.80 9.92
N ILE A 548 -15.38 -16.25 11.09
CA ILE A 548 -15.61 -14.81 11.27
C ILE A 548 -14.39 -14.13 11.87
N LEU A 549 -13.83 -14.70 12.93
CA LEU A 549 -12.69 -14.12 13.64
C LEU A 549 -11.65 -15.17 13.99
N TYR A 550 -10.41 -14.89 13.61
CA TYR A 550 -9.23 -15.59 14.08
C TYR A 550 -8.38 -14.62 14.90
N ALA A 551 -7.88 -15.07 16.06
CA ALA A 551 -6.97 -14.27 16.87
C ALA A 551 -5.84 -15.08 17.47
N LYS A 552 -4.60 -14.59 17.30
CA LYS A 552 -3.38 -15.17 17.84
C LYS A 552 -2.59 -14.17 18.66
N SER A 553 -2.18 -14.56 19.87
CA SER A 553 -1.34 -13.75 20.78
C SER A 553 -1.94 -12.37 21.08
N VAL A 554 -3.15 -12.36 21.66
CA VAL A 554 -3.91 -11.14 21.98
C VAL A 554 -4.26 -11.10 23.48
N ASP A 555 -4.04 -9.95 24.12
CA ASP A 555 -4.59 -9.62 25.44
C ASP A 555 -5.68 -8.55 25.27
N GLY A 556 -6.92 -8.81 25.65
CA GLY A 556 -8.01 -7.82 25.57
C GLY A 556 -8.65 -7.75 24.19
N LEU A 557 -9.59 -8.66 23.95
CA LEU A 557 -10.37 -8.76 22.72
C LEU A 557 -11.87 -8.69 23.03
N VAL A 558 -12.57 -7.75 22.41
CA VAL A 558 -14.02 -7.57 22.56
C VAL A 558 -14.69 -7.74 21.21
N PHE A 559 -15.62 -8.69 21.13
CA PHE A 559 -16.52 -8.88 19.99
C PHE A 559 -17.96 -8.78 20.50
N ARG A 560 -18.72 -7.77 20.09
CA ARG A 560 -20.10 -7.55 20.59
C ARG A 560 -21.01 -6.88 19.58
N ASN A 561 -22.32 -7.08 19.69
CA ASN A 561 -23.35 -6.41 18.87
C ASN A 561 -23.15 -6.58 17.36
N ASN A 562 -22.46 -7.64 16.92
CA ASN A 562 -22.26 -7.91 15.50
C ASN A 562 -23.38 -8.81 14.98
N THR A 563 -23.89 -8.52 13.79
CA THR A 563 -24.90 -9.36 13.13
C THR A 563 -24.21 -10.31 12.15
N ILE A 564 -24.42 -11.62 12.30
CA ILE A 564 -23.86 -12.63 11.38
C ILE A 564 -25.02 -13.35 10.68
N LYS A 565 -25.10 -13.19 9.36
CA LYS A 565 -26.09 -13.81 8.46
C LYS A 565 -25.38 -14.82 7.56
N LEU A 566 -25.78 -16.08 7.67
CA LEU A 566 -25.28 -17.14 6.79
C LEU A 566 -26.12 -17.19 5.51
N ASN A 567 -25.46 -17.29 4.36
CA ASN A 567 -26.05 -17.51 3.05
C ASN A 567 -25.44 -18.77 2.39
N THR A 568 -25.86 -19.06 1.16
CA THR A 568 -25.38 -20.21 0.38
C THR A 568 -24.89 -19.79 -1.01
N GLU A 569 -24.44 -18.55 -1.15
CA GLU A 569 -23.96 -18.02 -2.45
C GLU A 569 -22.68 -18.73 -2.91
N TYR A 570 -21.84 -19.13 -1.95
CA TYR A 570 -20.70 -20.03 -2.17
C TYR A 570 -20.78 -21.26 -1.25
N LYS A 571 -20.11 -22.35 -1.64
CA LYS A 571 -20.05 -23.58 -0.83
C LYS A 571 -18.90 -23.49 0.18
N PRO A 572 -19.09 -23.69 1.49
CA PRO A 572 -17.99 -23.73 2.47
C PRO A 572 -16.78 -24.55 2.00
N PHE A 573 -15.58 -23.99 2.18
CA PHE A 573 -14.32 -24.60 1.73
C PHE A 573 -13.19 -24.42 2.74
N HIS A 574 -13.22 -23.36 3.53
CA HIS A 574 -12.09 -22.90 4.32
C HIS A 574 -11.65 -23.94 5.39
N PRO A 575 -10.36 -24.27 5.54
CA PRO A 575 -9.95 -25.36 6.45
C PRO A 575 -10.32 -25.10 7.92
N ASN A 576 -10.27 -23.83 8.38
CA ASN A 576 -10.84 -23.46 9.67
C ASN A 576 -12.37 -23.62 9.64
N ARG A 577 -12.91 -24.45 10.54
CA ARG A 577 -14.36 -24.69 10.69
C ARG A 577 -14.96 -23.99 11.91
N ASN A 578 -14.16 -23.22 12.65
CA ASN A 578 -14.62 -22.50 13.83
C ASN A 578 -15.05 -21.09 13.42
N ARG A 579 -16.19 -20.64 13.97
CA ARG A 579 -16.63 -19.24 13.83
C ARG A 579 -15.66 -18.27 14.48
N PHE A 580 -15.24 -18.60 15.69
CA PHE A 580 -14.21 -17.91 16.46
C PHE A 580 -13.09 -18.89 16.73
N TRP A 581 -11.89 -18.61 16.24
CA TRP A 581 -10.70 -19.42 16.52
C TRP A 581 -9.66 -18.58 17.25
N LEU A 582 -9.43 -18.91 18.52
CA LEU A 582 -8.53 -18.17 19.41
C LEU A 582 -7.33 -19.04 19.78
N GLU A 583 -6.13 -18.53 19.53
CA GLU A 583 -4.86 -19.17 19.89
C GLU A 583 -4.06 -18.26 20.80
N ARG A 584 -3.88 -18.66 22.06
CA ARG A 584 -3.17 -17.85 23.06
C ARG A 584 -3.78 -16.45 23.16
N VAL A 585 -5.00 -16.40 23.69
CA VAL A 585 -5.76 -15.16 23.90
C VAL A 585 -6.26 -15.09 25.34
N THR A 586 -6.16 -13.93 25.97
CA THR A 586 -6.68 -13.67 27.32
C THR A 586 -7.55 -12.41 27.35
N ASN A 587 -8.33 -12.23 28.42
CA ASN A 587 -9.25 -11.09 28.61
C ASN A 587 -10.22 -10.91 27.43
N VAL A 588 -10.89 -12.00 27.05
CA VAL A 588 -11.79 -12.06 25.90
C VAL A 588 -13.24 -11.89 26.32
N THR A 589 -13.98 -11.06 25.59
CA THR A 589 -15.44 -11.00 25.64
C THR A 589 -15.99 -11.23 24.24
N ILE A 590 -16.75 -12.32 24.06
CA ILE A 590 -17.53 -12.57 22.84
C ILE A 590 -19.00 -12.59 23.26
N ALA A 591 -19.76 -11.61 22.78
CA ALA A 591 -21.20 -11.50 22.93
C ALA A 591 -21.82 -11.49 21.53
N GLU A 592 -22.42 -12.61 21.14
CA GLU A 592 -23.20 -12.72 19.89
C GLU A 592 -24.54 -12.00 19.99
#